data_AF-A0A814NXH8-F1
#
_entry.id   AF-A0A814NXH8-F1
#
_cell.length_a   1.000
_cell.length_b   1.000
_cell.length_c   1.000
_cell.angle_alpha   90.00
_cell.angle_beta   90.00
_cell.angle_gamma   90.00
#
_symmetry.space_group_name_H-M   'P 1'
#
loop_
_entity.id
_entity.type
_entity.pdbx_description
1 polymer ?
#
loop_
_entity_poly.entity_id
_entity_poly.type
_entity_poly.pdbx_seq_one_letter_code
_entity_poly.pdbx_strand_id
1 'polypeptide(L)'
;MLVFGFILLLSSCIQCYTDDVTVIINWNNILYTSKSTLTYQLVINPLVTRASPVHDNIYQSLHDLPADYIRFIPWFPYPRLGIAELEQPSGLSQCKNVGEKYNLILSCAVSGGVIDKIEFASFGTPMGTCGNYAYGKCNSNTTIDVLQKSCVNRPNCTIPVNTDVFGDPCPDTVKRLIAQVTCNPPQNNTYWDLTSIDPLMEDFFEATKDHVSVINFSTQPRWLYNLTNVNPVQYPDSVNEVDWDYLQGSELLDKTGQQIGDYYGRLVAWYTKGGFLDEYGREHKSPYNYNISMWEVLNEIDGEHWNGIEQYTLIYDSMVEGIQKYADQEKKIKFVGLALGGHGRYDYYRYFLNSSNHRPGIPLDWISYHFYAGSSSRTDPATYEQFFPQTDNFVEEVKEIEKIRLSLSPSTRTYIDEIGIILPNDNDPDAPPFPKIYWNAAAAAFAYSYCKLAPLGIDLLGSSQFVGYPKLDIMGGLSPQYPSVAILDWNTGLGTARYWVLALLLNHFQVGDQAVETSVEPSSPIYAQAFINTKQKMLKLLLINTKYTSANVTINKAKGCTAWILDKSSNSAPAKQMKLLSDTILMTEYAVVVIDQMITTDQTKN
;
A
#
# COMPACT_ATOMS: atom_id res chain seq x y z
N MET A 1 20.29 12.21 -74.76
CA MET A 1 19.49 11.07 -74.28
C MET A 1 20.36 10.27 -73.33
N LEU A 2 20.21 10.53 -72.03
CA LEU A 2 20.98 9.88 -70.95
C LEU A 2 20.03 8.96 -70.19
N VAL A 3 20.42 7.69 -70.14
CA VAL A 3 19.70 6.57 -69.51
C VAL A 3 19.86 6.69 -68.01
N PHE A 4 18.75 6.82 -67.27
CA PHE A 4 18.73 6.73 -65.81
C PHE A 4 18.49 5.27 -65.39
N GLY A 5 19.46 4.71 -64.68
CA GLY A 5 19.36 3.40 -64.04
C GLY A 5 18.54 3.46 -62.76
N PHE A 6 17.60 2.53 -62.63
CA PHE A 6 16.86 2.27 -61.39
C PHE A 6 17.79 1.57 -60.38
N ILE A 7 18.01 2.20 -59.23
CA ILE A 7 18.58 1.54 -58.04
C ILE A 7 17.40 0.97 -57.24
N LEU A 8 17.29 -0.36 -57.23
CA LEU A 8 16.41 -1.08 -56.31
C LEU A 8 17.00 -1.01 -54.90
N LEU A 9 16.38 -0.23 -54.03
CA LEU A 9 16.60 -0.30 -52.59
C LEU A 9 16.03 -1.62 -52.07
N LEU A 10 16.91 -2.56 -51.76
CA LEU A 10 16.59 -3.77 -51.00
C LEU A 10 16.19 -3.33 -49.58
N SER A 11 14.89 -3.34 -49.31
CA SER A 11 14.34 -3.30 -47.96
C SER A 11 14.88 -4.51 -47.18
N SER A 12 15.73 -4.25 -46.20
CA SER A 12 16.11 -5.23 -45.18
C SER A 12 14.84 -5.70 -44.45
N CYS A 13 14.36 -6.89 -44.79
CA CYS A 13 13.36 -7.58 -43.99
C CYS A 13 13.99 -7.85 -42.62
N ILE A 14 13.45 -7.20 -41.58
CA ILE A 14 13.63 -7.65 -40.20
C ILE A 14 12.93 -9.00 -40.11
N GLN A 15 13.73 -10.06 -40.12
CA GLN A 15 13.26 -11.41 -39.93
C GLN A 15 12.86 -11.54 -38.45
N CYS A 16 11.56 -11.47 -38.16
CA CYS A 16 11.03 -11.86 -36.85
C CYS A 16 11.31 -13.35 -36.68
N TYR A 17 12.34 -13.69 -35.90
CA TYR A 17 12.51 -15.04 -35.39
C TYR A 17 11.40 -15.26 -34.36
N THR A 18 10.34 -15.94 -34.77
CA THR A 18 9.42 -16.58 -33.83
C THR A 18 10.04 -17.91 -33.45
N ASP A 19 10.60 -18.01 -32.25
CA ASP A 19 11.04 -19.32 -31.76
C ASP A 19 9.77 -20.18 -31.57
N ASP A 20 9.64 -21.24 -32.37
CA ASP A 20 8.57 -22.22 -32.21
C ASP A 20 8.93 -23.12 -31.03
N VAL A 21 8.11 -23.10 -29.98
CA VAL A 21 8.37 -23.83 -28.73
C VAL A 21 7.21 -24.74 -28.39
N THR A 22 7.48 -25.81 -27.65
CA THR A 22 6.49 -26.82 -27.28
C THR A 22 6.39 -26.93 -25.76
N VAL A 23 5.17 -26.89 -25.24
CA VAL A 23 4.89 -27.14 -23.83
C VAL A 23 4.64 -28.63 -23.61
N ILE A 24 5.43 -29.22 -22.73
CA ILE A 24 5.32 -30.62 -22.31
C ILE A 24 4.76 -30.65 -20.90
N ILE A 25 3.69 -31.40 -20.68
CA ILE A 25 3.01 -31.50 -19.39
C ILE A 25 2.95 -32.98 -18.98
N ASN A 26 3.46 -33.28 -17.79
CA ASN A 26 3.34 -34.61 -17.20
C ASN A 26 2.27 -34.60 -16.10
N TRP A 27 1.02 -34.84 -16.51
CA TRP A 27 -0.15 -34.83 -15.62
C TRP A 27 -0.10 -35.87 -14.48
N ASN A 28 0.81 -36.85 -14.55
CA ASN A 28 0.98 -37.88 -13.53
C ASN A 28 2.02 -37.52 -12.46
N ASN A 29 2.81 -36.46 -12.67
CA ASN A 29 3.84 -36.02 -11.74
C ASN A 29 3.42 -34.71 -11.06
N ILE A 30 2.82 -34.83 -9.88
CA ILE A 30 2.43 -33.68 -9.04
C ILE A 30 3.69 -33.15 -8.33
N LEU A 31 4.00 -31.87 -8.54
CA LEU A 31 5.12 -31.18 -7.88
C LEU A 31 4.74 -30.73 -6.47
N TYR A 32 3.60 -30.05 -6.34
CA TYR A 32 3.10 -29.54 -5.06
C TYR A 32 1.60 -29.26 -5.13
N THR A 33 0.97 -29.09 -3.96
CA THR A 33 -0.39 -28.56 -3.84
C THR A 33 -0.31 -27.11 -3.37
N SER A 34 -0.85 -26.17 -4.14
CA SER A 34 -0.77 -24.75 -3.86
C SER A 34 -1.43 -24.41 -2.53
N LYS A 35 -0.72 -23.63 -1.71
CA LYS A 35 -1.23 -23.01 -0.48
C LYS A 35 -1.46 -21.51 -0.63
N SER A 36 -0.95 -20.94 -1.72
CA SER A 36 -0.96 -19.52 -1.96
C SER A 36 -2.31 -19.07 -2.48
N THR A 37 -2.77 -17.93 -1.98
CA THR A 37 -3.80 -17.12 -2.64
C THR A 37 -3.27 -15.73 -2.94
N LEU A 38 -3.95 -15.03 -3.84
CA LEU A 38 -3.59 -13.70 -4.30
C LEU A 38 -4.44 -12.67 -3.59
N THR A 39 -3.87 -11.49 -3.38
CA THR A 39 -4.55 -10.32 -2.85
C THR A 39 -3.92 -9.05 -3.44
N TYR A 40 -4.29 -7.89 -2.93
CA TYR A 40 -3.77 -6.59 -3.34
C TYR A 40 -4.03 -5.56 -2.24
N GLN A 41 -3.50 -4.35 -2.44
CA GLN A 41 -3.60 -3.28 -1.46
C GLN A 41 -4.18 -1.99 -1.99
N LEU A 42 -5.05 -1.37 -1.18
CA LEU A 42 -5.52 0.00 -1.35
C LEU A 42 -4.68 0.92 -0.46
N VAL A 43 -3.76 1.64 -1.09
CA VAL A 43 -2.95 2.67 -0.44
C VAL A 43 -3.69 4.00 -0.49
N ILE A 44 -3.84 4.65 0.66
CA ILE A 44 -4.60 5.88 0.79
C ILE A 44 -3.82 7.06 0.25
N ASN A 45 -4.51 7.82 -0.58
CA ASN A 45 -4.06 9.04 -1.22
C ASN A 45 -5.28 9.88 -1.64
N PRO A 46 -5.08 11.11 -2.12
CA PRO A 46 -6.18 11.99 -2.53
C PRO A 46 -7.13 11.39 -3.58
N LEU A 47 -6.66 10.57 -4.52
CA LEU A 47 -7.52 10.00 -5.58
C LEU A 47 -8.55 9.00 -5.05
N VAL A 48 -8.36 8.42 -3.87
CA VAL A 48 -9.33 7.49 -3.26
C VAL A 48 -10.33 8.20 -2.34
N THR A 49 -10.24 9.53 -2.20
CA THR A 49 -11.21 10.31 -1.41
C THR A 49 -12.47 10.60 -2.23
N ARG A 50 -13.62 10.83 -1.56
CA ARG A 50 -14.90 11.22 -2.19
C ARG A 50 -14.84 12.53 -3.01
N ALA A 51 -13.78 13.32 -2.85
CA ALA A 51 -13.54 14.53 -3.65
C ALA A 51 -12.94 14.23 -5.05
N SER A 52 -12.44 13.01 -5.26
CA SER A 52 -11.82 12.57 -6.51
C SER A 52 -12.87 12.35 -7.61
N PRO A 53 -12.62 12.79 -8.86
CA PRO A 53 -13.53 12.57 -9.98
C PRO A 53 -13.63 11.10 -10.41
N VAL A 54 -12.71 10.24 -9.93
CA VAL A 54 -12.66 8.80 -10.26
C VAL A 54 -12.99 7.91 -9.06
N HIS A 55 -13.42 8.50 -7.93
CA HIS A 55 -13.76 7.81 -6.69
C HIS A 55 -14.66 6.59 -6.91
N ASP A 56 -15.83 6.80 -7.51
CA ASP A 56 -16.84 5.74 -7.64
C ASP A 56 -16.33 4.58 -8.50
N ASN A 57 -15.56 4.87 -9.55
CA ASN A 57 -14.97 3.83 -10.39
C ASN A 57 -13.88 3.04 -9.67
N ILE A 58 -13.10 3.68 -8.79
CA ILE A 58 -12.10 2.99 -7.96
C ILE A 58 -12.79 2.01 -7.02
N TYR A 59 -13.79 2.45 -6.25
CA TYR A 59 -14.47 1.55 -5.30
C TYR A 59 -15.36 0.51 -6.00
N GLN A 60 -15.91 0.81 -7.18
CA GLN A 60 -16.57 -0.20 -8.00
C GLN A 60 -15.56 -1.25 -8.49
N SER A 61 -14.38 -0.84 -8.95
CA SER A 61 -13.32 -1.77 -9.37
C SER A 61 -12.80 -2.62 -8.22
N LEU A 62 -12.74 -2.05 -7.00
CA LEU A 62 -12.39 -2.74 -5.76
C LEU A 62 -13.43 -3.83 -5.45
N HIS A 63 -14.72 -3.46 -5.48
CA HIS A 63 -15.83 -4.39 -5.29
C HIS A 63 -15.85 -5.52 -6.34
N ASP A 64 -15.57 -5.20 -7.60
CA ASP A 64 -15.64 -6.15 -8.71
C ASP A 64 -14.42 -7.09 -8.79
N LEU A 65 -13.39 -6.86 -7.98
CA LEU A 65 -12.19 -7.70 -7.88
C LEU A 65 -12.20 -8.50 -6.56
N PRO A 66 -12.88 -9.65 -6.51
CA PRO A 66 -13.03 -10.40 -5.28
C PRO A 66 -11.70 -11.01 -4.84
N ALA A 67 -11.20 -10.58 -3.69
CA ALA A 67 -10.06 -11.19 -3.02
C ALA A 67 -10.27 -11.12 -1.51
N ASP A 68 -9.82 -12.15 -0.80
CA ASP A 68 -9.66 -12.07 0.64
C ASP A 68 -8.30 -11.48 0.98
N TYR A 69 -8.19 -10.94 2.19
CA TYR A 69 -7.00 -10.29 2.75
C TYR A 69 -6.59 -9.03 1.99
N ILE A 70 -7.55 -8.24 1.49
CA ILE A 70 -7.25 -6.96 0.86
C ILE A 70 -6.67 -6.02 1.91
N ARG A 71 -5.49 -5.46 1.63
CA ARG A 71 -4.77 -4.60 2.58
C ARG A 71 -5.21 -3.15 2.44
N PHE A 72 -5.62 -2.52 3.52
CA PHE A 72 -5.95 -1.09 3.60
C PHE A 72 -4.85 -0.36 4.35
N ILE A 73 -4.16 0.57 3.68
CA ILE A 73 -2.97 1.25 4.23
C ILE A 73 -3.05 2.77 4.07
N PRO A 74 -3.41 3.48 5.15
CA PRO A 74 -3.09 4.88 5.31
C PRO A 74 -1.58 5.10 5.46
N TRP A 75 -1.00 5.88 4.55
CA TRP A 75 0.44 5.98 4.35
C TRP A 75 1.01 7.37 4.68
N PHE A 76 2.30 7.42 5.05
CA PHE A 76 2.90 8.56 5.73
C PHE A 76 2.93 9.88 4.96
N PRO A 77 2.99 9.92 3.62
CA PRO A 77 3.01 11.20 2.93
C PRO A 77 1.71 11.98 3.11
N TYR A 78 0.62 11.33 3.53
CA TYR A 78 -0.67 11.97 3.78
C TYR A 78 -1.09 11.82 5.25
N PRO A 79 -0.40 12.47 6.21
CA PRO A 79 -0.64 12.25 7.64
C PRO A 79 -2.08 12.59 8.06
N ARG A 80 -2.75 13.54 7.38
CA ARG A 80 -4.17 13.88 7.64
C ARG A 80 -5.16 12.82 7.19
N LEU A 81 -4.75 11.88 6.34
CA LEU A 81 -5.55 10.74 5.91
C LEU A 81 -5.21 9.44 6.66
N GLY A 82 -4.20 9.46 7.55
CA GLY A 82 -3.73 8.26 8.25
C GLY A 82 -3.56 8.36 9.75
N ILE A 83 -3.68 9.55 10.34
CA ILE A 83 -3.43 9.75 11.78
C ILE A 83 -4.67 10.29 12.46
N ALA A 84 -5.17 9.52 13.43
CA ALA A 84 -6.38 9.87 14.16
C ALA A 84 -6.14 10.94 15.24
N GLU A 85 -4.90 11.11 15.71
CA GLU A 85 -4.56 12.12 16.71
C GLU A 85 -3.21 12.80 16.35
N LEU A 86 -3.27 13.78 15.44
CA LEU A 86 -2.08 14.48 14.93
C LEU A 86 -1.36 15.30 16.01
N GLU A 87 -2.12 15.89 16.93
CA GLU A 87 -1.61 16.70 18.03
C GLU A 87 -1.56 15.88 19.31
N GLN A 88 -0.50 16.05 20.09
CA GLN A 88 -0.32 15.32 21.34
C GLN A 88 -1.43 15.67 22.34
N PRO A 89 -1.95 14.69 23.10
CA PRO A 89 -2.71 14.97 24.31
C PRO A 89 -1.97 15.92 25.25
N SER A 90 -2.61 17.03 25.61
CA SER A 90 -1.95 18.16 26.27
C SER A 90 -2.49 18.45 27.67
N GLY A 91 -3.49 17.69 28.13
CA GLY A 91 -4.15 17.96 29.40
C GLY A 91 -4.74 19.37 29.42
N LEU A 92 -4.38 20.18 30.42
CA LEU A 92 -5.02 21.47 30.73
C LEU A 92 -4.87 22.57 29.66
N SER A 93 -3.91 22.42 28.75
CA SER A 93 -3.69 23.39 27.66
C SER A 93 -4.39 22.95 26.38
N GLN A 94 -5.05 23.87 25.69
CA GLN A 94 -5.50 23.69 24.31
C GLN A 94 -4.45 24.28 23.36
N CYS A 95 -3.94 23.45 22.46
CA CYS A 95 -2.94 23.83 21.45
C CYS A 95 -3.51 23.75 20.04
N LYS A 96 -3.09 24.67 19.18
CA LYS A 96 -3.39 24.69 17.76
C LYS A 96 -2.20 25.17 16.96
N ASN A 97 -1.97 24.52 15.83
CA ASN A 97 -0.94 24.83 14.85
C ASN A 97 -1.60 24.90 13.47
N VAL A 98 -1.66 26.10 12.89
CA VAL A 98 -2.48 26.38 11.71
C VAL A 98 -1.67 27.21 10.73
N GLY A 99 -1.51 26.75 9.50
CA GLY A 99 -0.80 27.53 8.49
C GLY A 99 -1.57 28.74 7.97
N GLU A 100 -0.85 29.55 7.22
CA GLU A 100 -1.37 30.75 6.57
C GLU A 100 -2.51 30.41 5.59
N LYS A 101 -3.54 31.26 5.55
CA LYS A 101 -4.80 31.15 4.79
C LYS A 101 -5.89 30.28 5.42
N TYR A 102 -5.62 29.61 6.54
CA TYR A 102 -6.62 28.86 7.31
C TYR A 102 -7.13 29.66 8.51
N ASN A 103 -8.07 29.08 9.26
CA ASN A 103 -8.61 29.72 10.46
C ASN A 103 -8.10 29.01 11.73
N LEU A 104 -7.59 29.79 12.69
CA LEU A 104 -7.41 29.31 14.05
C LEU A 104 -8.78 29.16 14.70
N ILE A 105 -9.09 27.98 15.23
CA ILE A 105 -10.31 27.69 15.97
C ILE A 105 -9.94 27.19 17.37
N LEU A 106 -10.30 27.96 18.40
CA LEU A 106 -10.14 27.61 19.81
C LEU A 106 -11.53 27.48 20.45
N SER A 107 -11.69 26.50 21.35
CA SER A 107 -12.96 26.25 22.03
C SER A 107 -12.73 25.68 23.43
N CYS A 108 -13.31 26.35 24.42
CA CYS A 108 -13.49 25.88 25.79
C CYS A 108 -14.97 25.59 26.08
N ALA A 109 -15.83 25.60 25.06
CA ALA A 109 -17.27 25.48 25.23
C ALA A 109 -17.72 24.10 25.71
N VAL A 110 -16.93 23.05 25.45
CA VAL A 110 -17.27 21.65 25.77
C VAL A 110 -17.50 21.44 27.27
N SER A 111 -16.79 22.15 28.15
CA SER A 111 -17.04 22.13 29.60
C SER A 111 -17.86 23.32 30.11
N GLY A 112 -18.51 24.08 29.23
CA GLY A 112 -19.21 25.33 29.56
C GLY A 112 -18.28 26.46 30.01
N GLY A 113 -16.98 26.38 29.67
CA GLY A 113 -15.96 27.34 30.08
C GLY A 113 -15.65 28.42 29.05
N VAL A 114 -14.66 29.24 29.37
CA VAL A 114 -14.09 30.26 28.49
C VAL A 114 -12.59 30.09 28.36
N ILE A 115 -12.02 30.65 27.30
CA ILE A 115 -10.57 30.79 27.15
C ILE A 115 -10.10 31.80 28.21
N ASP A 116 -9.29 31.33 29.15
CA ASP A 116 -8.83 32.10 30.32
C ASP A 116 -7.56 32.87 29.99
N LYS A 117 -6.54 32.16 29.49
CA LYS A 117 -5.23 32.73 29.24
C LYS A 117 -4.61 32.21 27.95
N ILE A 118 -3.89 33.10 27.27
CA ILE A 118 -2.97 32.75 26.17
C ILE A 118 -1.60 32.49 26.81
N GLU A 119 -1.16 31.23 26.83
CA GLU A 119 0.14 30.82 27.37
C GLU A 119 1.27 31.06 26.35
N PHE A 120 0.99 30.83 25.08
CA PHE A 120 1.91 31.08 23.98
C PHE A 120 1.12 31.43 22.72
N ALA A 121 1.63 32.37 21.92
CA ALA A 121 1.15 32.60 20.56
C ALA A 121 2.24 33.17 19.67
N SER A 122 2.38 32.66 18.45
CA SER A 122 3.33 33.15 17.46
C SER A 122 2.80 32.95 16.05
N PHE A 123 2.66 34.05 15.29
CA PHE A 123 2.47 34.02 13.84
C PHE A 123 3.82 34.26 13.16
N GLY A 124 4.33 33.28 12.41
CA GLY A 124 5.67 33.33 11.82
C GLY A 124 6.20 31.93 11.55
N THR A 125 7.40 31.63 12.07
CA THR A 125 8.03 30.30 11.99
C THR A 125 8.21 29.61 13.35
N PRO A 126 7.20 29.59 14.24
CA PRO A 126 7.33 28.95 15.54
C PRO A 126 7.56 27.44 15.43
N MET A 127 8.14 26.87 16.48
CA MET A 127 8.52 25.45 16.55
C MET A 127 8.20 24.85 17.92
N GLY A 128 8.32 23.53 18.01
CA GLY A 128 8.05 22.76 19.22
C GLY A 128 6.69 22.09 19.22
N THR A 129 6.34 21.48 20.35
CA THR A 129 5.08 20.78 20.59
C THR A 129 4.31 21.45 21.73
N CYS A 130 3.04 21.08 21.89
CA CYS A 130 2.19 21.61 22.94
C CYS A 130 2.85 21.52 24.32
N GLY A 131 2.92 22.62 25.06
CA GLY A 131 3.60 22.71 26.36
C GLY A 131 5.09 23.09 26.28
N ASN A 132 5.71 23.04 25.10
CA ASN A 132 7.12 23.41 24.89
C ASN A 132 7.33 24.14 23.55
N TYR A 133 6.46 25.10 23.24
CA TYR A 133 6.60 25.93 22.06
C TYR A 133 7.70 26.98 22.21
N ALA A 134 8.39 27.25 21.12
CA ALA A 134 9.41 28.28 21.01
C ALA A 134 9.15 29.19 19.80
N TYR A 135 9.52 30.46 19.94
CA TYR A 135 9.51 31.40 18.83
C TYR A 135 10.53 31.00 17.76
N GLY A 136 10.15 31.18 16.50
CA GLY A 136 11.06 31.05 15.38
C GLY A 136 11.91 32.29 15.14
N LYS A 137 12.73 32.24 14.07
CA LYS A 137 13.43 33.43 13.55
C LYS A 137 12.46 34.50 13.04
N CYS A 138 11.25 34.11 12.66
CA CYS A 138 10.17 35.00 12.26
C CYS A 138 9.02 34.90 13.27
N ASN A 139 8.59 36.05 13.79
CA ASN A 139 7.49 36.15 14.73
C ASN A 139 6.83 37.53 14.67
N SER A 140 5.51 37.58 14.51
CA SER A 140 4.75 38.82 14.61
C SER A 140 4.59 39.25 16.07
N ASN A 141 4.93 40.51 16.35
CA ASN A 141 4.82 41.13 17.66
C ASN A 141 3.37 41.44 18.08
N THR A 142 2.40 41.39 17.17
CA THR A 142 0.98 41.65 17.47
C THR A 142 0.19 40.38 17.81
N THR A 143 0.80 39.20 17.62
CA THR A 143 0.09 37.91 17.71
C THR A 143 -0.66 37.73 19.03
N ILE A 144 0.01 37.95 20.16
CA ILE A 144 -0.59 37.78 21.49
C ILE A 144 -1.75 38.76 21.70
N ASP A 145 -1.58 40.03 21.33
CA ASP A 145 -2.61 41.07 21.53
C ASP A 145 -3.87 40.76 20.73
N VAL A 146 -3.71 40.28 19.48
CA VAL A 146 -4.83 39.86 18.62
C VAL A 146 -5.60 38.72 19.28
N LEU A 147 -4.92 37.70 19.78
CA LEU A 147 -5.56 36.55 20.43
C LEU A 147 -6.18 36.93 21.77
N GLN A 148 -5.51 37.73 22.60
CA GLN A 148 -6.07 38.22 23.86
C GLN A 148 -7.38 38.96 23.63
N LYS A 149 -7.40 39.91 22.69
CA LYS A 149 -8.59 40.70 22.37
C LYS A 149 -9.72 39.87 21.78
N SER A 150 -9.38 38.87 20.97
CA SER A 150 -10.37 38.13 20.17
C SER A 150 -10.89 36.87 20.87
N CYS A 151 -10.11 36.27 21.77
CA CYS A 151 -10.39 34.96 22.33
C CYS A 151 -10.65 34.94 23.85
N VAL A 152 -9.90 35.73 24.63
CA VAL A 152 -10.01 35.65 26.11
C VAL A 152 -11.41 36.04 26.58
N ASN A 153 -11.90 35.35 27.60
CA ASN A 153 -13.28 35.43 28.13
C ASN A 153 -14.37 35.04 27.13
N ARG A 154 -14.03 34.30 26.07
CA ARG A 154 -15.01 33.75 25.13
C ARG A 154 -14.98 32.21 25.17
N PRO A 155 -16.13 31.56 24.99
CA PRO A 155 -16.20 30.10 24.93
C PRO A 155 -15.59 29.55 23.63
N ASN A 156 -15.62 30.33 22.55
CA ASN A 156 -15.09 29.98 21.25
C ASN A 156 -14.41 31.20 20.61
N CYS A 157 -13.38 30.96 19.82
CA CYS A 157 -12.67 31.98 19.06
C CYS A 157 -12.30 31.45 17.67
N THR A 158 -12.58 32.24 16.64
CA THR A 158 -12.15 31.97 15.26
C THR A 158 -11.41 33.17 14.72
N ILE A 159 -10.17 32.97 14.27
CA ILE A 159 -9.32 34.04 13.73
C ILE A 159 -8.75 33.60 12.37
N PRO A 160 -8.95 34.39 11.30
CA PRO A 160 -8.25 34.18 10.04
C PRO A 160 -6.74 34.32 10.20
N VAL A 161 -5.99 33.30 9.77
CA VAL A 161 -4.52 33.26 9.86
C VAL A 161 -3.95 33.83 8.57
N ASN A 162 -3.68 35.14 8.55
CA ASN A 162 -3.10 35.82 7.39
C ASN A 162 -2.35 37.10 7.80
N THR A 163 -1.63 37.66 6.84
CA THR A 163 -0.87 38.90 7.03
C THR A 163 -1.73 40.14 7.25
N ASP A 164 -3.01 40.14 6.83
CA ASP A 164 -3.92 41.25 7.11
C ASP A 164 -4.27 41.35 8.60
N VAL A 165 -4.39 40.21 9.29
CA VAL A 165 -4.72 40.13 10.71
C VAL A 165 -3.48 40.30 11.59
N PHE A 166 -2.37 39.66 11.24
CA PHE A 166 -1.18 39.56 12.08
C PHE A 166 0.00 40.41 11.61
N GLY A 167 -0.11 41.09 10.47
CA GLY A 167 1.02 41.71 9.78
C GLY A 167 1.90 40.67 9.07
N ASP A 168 2.86 41.14 8.28
CA ASP A 168 3.86 40.29 7.62
C ASP A 168 5.24 40.42 8.29
N PRO A 169 5.56 39.58 9.29
CA PRO A 169 6.85 39.63 9.99
C PRO A 169 8.04 39.14 9.13
N CYS A 170 7.79 38.43 8.02
CA CYS A 170 8.82 37.90 7.14
C CYS A 170 8.27 37.64 5.72
N PRO A 171 8.39 38.63 4.82
CA PRO A 171 7.99 38.46 3.42
C PRO A 171 8.64 37.25 2.76
N ASP A 172 7.92 36.63 1.83
CA ASP A 172 8.35 35.45 1.06
C ASP A 172 8.64 34.18 1.89
N THR A 173 8.39 34.22 3.20
CA THR A 173 8.49 33.07 4.09
C THR A 173 7.09 32.52 4.38
N VAL A 174 6.89 31.21 4.27
CA VAL A 174 5.64 30.57 4.67
C VAL A 174 5.45 30.72 6.18
N LYS A 175 4.31 31.27 6.59
CA LYS A 175 3.99 31.57 7.99
C LYS A 175 2.91 30.63 8.52
N ARG A 176 2.88 30.49 9.83
CA ARG A 176 1.84 29.76 10.56
C ARG A 176 1.60 30.38 11.92
N LEU A 177 0.42 30.15 12.46
CA LEU A 177 0.04 30.52 13.81
C LEU A 177 0.05 29.29 14.72
N ILE A 178 0.93 29.30 15.72
CA ILE A 178 0.83 28.40 16.87
C ILE A 178 0.23 29.16 18.04
N ALA A 179 -0.76 28.57 18.71
CA ALA A 179 -1.40 29.11 19.91
C ALA A 179 -1.54 28.02 20.98
N GLN A 180 -1.22 28.36 22.22
CA GLN A 180 -1.47 27.56 23.41
C GLN A 180 -2.29 28.38 24.40
N VAL A 181 -3.43 27.84 24.83
CA VAL A 181 -4.35 28.52 25.74
C VAL A 181 -4.77 27.61 26.88
N THR A 182 -5.25 28.18 27.97
CA THR A 182 -5.90 27.45 29.06
C THR A 182 -7.38 27.86 29.14
N CYS A 183 -8.21 26.91 29.56
CA CYS A 183 -9.65 27.14 29.77
C CYS A 183 -9.95 27.38 31.25
N ASN A 184 -11.03 28.10 31.54
CA ASN A 184 -11.65 28.17 32.86
C ASN A 184 -13.15 27.79 32.76
N PRO A 185 -13.59 26.69 33.40
CA PRO A 185 -12.77 25.75 34.18
C PRO A 185 -11.74 25.01 33.30
N PRO A 186 -10.62 24.55 33.89
CA PRO A 186 -9.61 23.80 33.15
C PRO A 186 -10.17 22.54 32.50
N GLN A 187 -9.66 22.21 31.31
CA GLN A 187 -10.11 21.08 30.51
C GLN A 187 -8.91 20.23 30.11
N ASN A 188 -8.99 18.92 30.32
CA ASN A 188 -8.03 18.01 29.70
C ASN A 188 -8.38 17.86 28.21
N ASN A 189 -7.40 18.09 27.34
CA ASN A 189 -7.55 18.06 25.89
C ASN A 189 -6.82 16.87 25.27
N THR A 190 -7.51 16.27 24.30
CA THR A 190 -7.05 15.25 23.35
C THR A 190 -7.60 15.65 22.00
N TYR A 191 -6.99 15.15 20.93
CA TYR A 191 -7.17 15.70 19.59
C TYR A 191 -7.52 14.60 18.58
N TRP A 192 -8.35 13.65 19.01
CA TRP A 192 -8.91 12.63 18.14
C TRP A 192 -9.80 13.27 17.07
N ASP A 193 -9.41 13.10 15.80
CA ASP A 193 -10.09 13.58 14.62
C ASP A 193 -9.95 12.53 13.51
N LEU A 194 -11.01 11.77 13.30
CA LEU A 194 -11.09 10.77 12.23
C LEU A 194 -11.93 11.27 11.04
N THR A 195 -12.29 12.56 10.99
CA THR A 195 -13.27 13.06 10.01
C THR A 195 -12.84 12.86 8.55
N SER A 196 -11.52 12.82 8.29
CA SER A 196 -10.96 12.54 6.96
C SER A 196 -10.68 11.05 6.70
N ILE A 197 -10.63 10.24 7.75
CA ILE A 197 -10.26 8.81 7.70
C ILE A 197 -11.51 7.93 7.64
N ASP A 198 -12.51 8.28 8.45
CA ASP A 198 -13.78 7.56 8.58
C ASP A 198 -14.46 7.31 7.21
N PRO A 199 -14.59 8.31 6.29
CA PRO A 199 -15.13 8.06 4.96
C PRO A 199 -14.36 7.02 4.14
N LEU A 200 -13.03 7.00 4.24
CA LEU A 200 -12.19 6.04 3.52
C LEU A 200 -12.41 4.62 4.04
N MET A 201 -12.53 4.48 5.36
CA MET A 201 -12.84 3.19 5.99
C MET A 201 -14.26 2.74 5.62
N GLU A 202 -15.25 3.63 5.63
CA GLU A 202 -16.61 3.34 5.18
C GLU A 202 -16.64 2.82 3.74
N ASP A 203 -16.03 3.55 2.81
CA ASP A 203 -16.05 3.19 1.39
C ASP A 203 -15.29 1.87 1.14
N PHE A 204 -14.17 1.66 1.85
CA PHE A 204 -13.42 0.40 1.78
C PHE A 204 -14.23 -0.78 2.32
N PHE A 205 -14.82 -0.67 3.52
CA PHE A 205 -15.59 -1.76 4.12
C PHE A 205 -16.88 -2.05 3.35
N GLU A 206 -17.52 -1.06 2.74
CA GLU A 206 -18.68 -1.30 1.87
C GLU A 206 -18.26 -2.04 0.59
N ALA A 207 -17.18 -1.62 -0.06
CA ALA A 207 -16.67 -2.26 -1.27
C ALA A 207 -16.15 -3.68 -1.02
N THR A 208 -15.72 -3.99 0.20
CA THR A 208 -15.11 -5.28 0.57
C THR A 208 -15.92 -6.09 1.60
N LYS A 209 -17.20 -5.78 1.80
CA LYS A 209 -18.02 -6.32 2.90
C LYS A 209 -18.12 -7.85 2.99
N ASP A 210 -17.94 -8.53 1.87
CA ASP A 210 -18.01 -10.00 1.78
C ASP A 210 -16.62 -10.66 1.87
N HIS A 211 -15.57 -9.87 2.10
CA HIS A 211 -14.18 -10.28 2.10
C HIS A 211 -13.48 -10.01 3.42
N VAL A 212 -12.42 -10.76 3.69
CA VAL A 212 -11.51 -10.48 4.81
C VAL A 212 -10.56 -9.34 4.42
N SER A 213 -10.26 -8.42 5.32
CA SER A 213 -9.31 -7.33 5.08
C SER A 213 -8.15 -7.35 6.08
N VAL A 214 -6.99 -6.86 5.66
CA VAL A 214 -5.84 -6.59 6.53
C VAL A 214 -5.76 -5.08 6.73
N ILE A 215 -5.94 -4.59 7.96
CA ILE A 215 -5.87 -3.16 8.25
C ILE A 215 -4.45 -2.79 8.69
N ASN A 216 -3.85 -1.79 8.07
CA ASN A 216 -2.48 -1.34 8.33
C ASN A 216 -2.41 0.18 8.46
N PHE A 217 -2.75 0.73 9.63
CA PHE A 217 -2.47 2.14 9.92
C PHE A 217 -0.98 2.33 10.21
N SER A 218 -0.18 2.42 9.16
CA SER A 218 1.29 2.41 9.28
C SER A 218 1.85 3.71 9.83
N THR A 219 1.19 4.83 9.57
CA THR A 219 1.68 6.14 9.96
C THR A 219 1.35 6.43 11.43
N GLN A 220 2.38 6.57 12.24
CA GLN A 220 2.23 6.85 13.67
C GLN A 220 2.18 8.36 13.93
N PRO A 221 1.45 8.81 14.96
CA PRO A 221 1.59 10.18 15.45
C PRO A 221 3.04 10.52 15.83
N ARG A 222 3.57 11.57 15.22
CA ARG A 222 4.95 12.04 15.46
C ARG A 222 5.28 12.29 16.93
N TRP A 223 4.30 12.72 17.73
CA TRP A 223 4.49 12.99 19.16
C TRP A 223 4.80 11.74 20.01
N LEU A 224 4.65 10.53 19.45
CA LEU A 224 5.07 9.28 20.08
C LEU A 224 6.60 9.07 20.02
N TYR A 225 7.31 9.83 19.19
CA TYR A 225 8.75 9.66 18.96
C TYR A 225 9.58 10.73 19.68
N ASN A 226 10.83 10.40 19.98
CA ASN A 226 11.78 11.37 20.49
C ASN A 226 12.28 12.27 19.35
N LEU A 227 11.89 13.55 19.41
CA LEU A 227 12.18 14.54 18.38
C LEU A 227 13.31 15.52 18.76
N THR A 228 14.09 15.24 19.80
CA THR A 228 15.07 16.20 20.35
C THR A 228 16.14 16.64 19.35
N ASN A 229 16.50 15.77 18.39
CA ASN A 229 17.58 16.01 17.42
C ASN A 229 17.11 16.04 15.96
N VAL A 230 15.80 16.22 15.72
CA VAL A 230 15.24 16.24 14.37
C VAL A 230 14.70 17.62 14.04
N ASN A 231 14.67 17.96 12.75
CA ASN A 231 14.20 19.26 12.30
C ASN A 231 12.70 19.42 12.64
N PRO A 232 12.24 20.61 13.05
CA PRO A 232 10.82 20.87 13.15
C PRO A 232 10.22 20.77 11.75
N VAL A 233 9.52 19.68 11.45
CA VAL A 233 8.67 19.56 10.26
C VAL A 233 7.23 19.68 10.70
N GLN A 234 6.48 20.33 9.84
CA GLN A 234 5.16 20.80 10.14
C GLN A 234 4.17 20.06 9.28
N TYR A 235 3.04 19.68 9.86
CA TYR A 235 1.98 19.02 9.10
C TYR A 235 1.50 19.92 7.96
N PRO A 236 1.24 19.35 6.78
CA PRO A 236 0.46 20.01 5.74
C PRO A 236 -0.88 20.49 6.31
N ASP A 237 -1.43 21.58 5.80
CA ASP A 237 -2.79 22.00 6.19
C ASP A 237 -3.86 21.32 5.35
N SER A 238 -3.53 21.05 4.08
CA SER A 238 -4.41 20.34 3.15
C SER A 238 -4.31 18.84 3.34
N VAL A 239 -5.44 18.14 3.21
CA VAL A 239 -5.47 16.66 3.17
C VAL A 239 -4.83 16.10 1.89
N ASN A 240 -4.67 16.93 0.85
CA ASN A 240 -4.10 16.52 -0.44
C ASN A 240 -2.60 16.78 -0.57
N GLU A 241 -2.01 17.48 0.39
CA GLU A 241 -0.61 17.89 0.33
C GLU A 241 0.27 16.79 0.93
N VAL A 242 1.35 16.47 0.21
CA VAL A 242 2.32 15.45 0.62
C VAL A 242 3.33 16.00 1.62
N ASP A 243 3.70 15.18 2.61
CA ASP A 243 4.82 15.43 3.51
C ASP A 243 5.79 14.24 3.49
N TRP A 244 6.76 14.29 2.57
CA TRP A 244 7.79 13.26 2.47
C TRP A 244 8.80 13.28 3.63
N ASP A 245 8.86 14.39 4.37
CA ASP A 245 9.74 14.57 5.54
C ASP A 245 9.02 14.26 6.86
N TYR A 246 7.79 13.73 6.81
CA TYR A 246 6.97 13.44 7.99
C TYR A 246 7.69 12.54 8.99
N LEU A 247 8.24 11.44 8.47
CA LEU A 247 8.86 10.36 9.24
C LEU A 247 10.17 10.83 9.88
N GLN A 248 10.12 11.12 11.18
CA GLN A 248 11.29 11.57 11.93
C GLN A 248 11.36 10.96 13.32
N GLY A 249 12.59 10.72 13.76
CA GLY A 249 12.88 10.03 15.00
C GLY A 249 12.79 8.52 14.82
N SER A 250 13.76 7.78 15.35
CA SER A 250 13.82 6.32 15.24
C SER A 250 13.50 5.60 16.54
N GLU A 251 13.32 6.35 17.63
CA GLU A 251 13.02 5.80 18.94
C GLU A 251 11.76 6.43 19.53
N LEU A 252 10.98 5.61 20.24
CA LEU A 252 9.83 6.09 20.99
C LEU A 252 10.27 7.04 22.11
N LEU A 253 9.43 8.04 22.38
CA LEU A 253 9.54 8.93 23.52
C LEU A 253 9.26 8.17 24.82
N ASP A 254 8.15 7.44 24.87
CA ASP A 254 7.84 6.48 25.94
C ASP A 254 8.55 5.15 25.68
N LYS A 255 9.64 4.92 26.43
CA LYS A 255 10.46 3.71 26.32
C LYS A 255 9.75 2.42 26.76
N THR A 256 8.60 2.52 27.43
CA THR A 256 7.79 1.34 27.76
C THR A 256 6.92 0.88 26.59
N GLY A 257 6.67 1.76 25.62
CA GLY A 257 5.73 1.53 24.51
C GLY A 257 4.26 1.64 24.90
N GLN A 258 3.93 1.96 26.15
CA GLN A 258 2.54 2.06 26.61
C GLN A 258 1.75 3.10 25.80
N GLN A 259 2.31 4.26 25.51
CA GLN A 259 1.61 5.31 24.75
C GLN A 259 1.21 4.86 23.34
N ILE A 260 2.11 4.21 22.59
CA ILE A 260 1.80 3.72 21.24
C ILE A 260 0.78 2.59 21.29
N GLY A 261 0.87 1.71 22.29
CA GLY A 261 -0.12 0.66 22.53
C GLY A 261 -1.51 1.21 22.84
N ASP A 262 -1.61 2.15 23.78
CA ASP A 262 -2.87 2.79 24.16
C ASP A 262 -3.49 3.56 22.96
N TYR A 263 -2.69 4.25 22.15
CA TYR A 263 -3.15 4.93 20.93
C TYR A 263 -3.78 3.94 19.93
N TYR A 264 -3.03 2.91 19.51
CA TYR A 264 -3.54 1.96 18.51
C TYR A 264 -4.69 1.13 19.04
N GLY A 265 -4.68 0.77 20.33
CA GLY A 265 -5.81 0.09 20.95
C GLY A 265 -7.10 0.91 20.90
N ARG A 266 -7.04 2.21 21.18
CA ARG A 266 -8.19 3.13 21.07
C ARG A 266 -8.64 3.32 19.62
N LEU A 267 -7.70 3.46 18.68
CA LEU A 267 -7.99 3.53 17.26
C LEU A 267 -8.74 2.29 16.77
N VAL A 268 -8.32 1.09 17.17
CA VAL A 268 -9.03 -0.14 16.80
C VAL A 268 -10.37 -0.25 17.52
N ALA A 269 -10.48 0.20 18.78
CA ALA A 269 -11.74 0.25 19.51
C ALA A 269 -12.77 1.21 18.87
N TRP A 270 -12.32 2.32 18.27
CA TRP A 270 -13.18 3.22 17.48
C TRP A 270 -13.94 2.43 16.40
N TYR A 271 -13.24 1.59 15.64
CA TYR A 271 -13.83 0.84 14.54
C TYR A 271 -14.50 -0.47 14.95
N THR A 272 -14.07 -1.12 16.03
CA THR A 272 -14.56 -2.46 16.42
C THR A 272 -15.55 -2.48 17.57
N LYS A 273 -15.62 -1.42 18.38
CA LYS A 273 -16.40 -1.37 19.63
C LYS A 273 -17.38 -0.20 19.70
N GLY A 274 -17.38 0.69 18.70
CA GLY A 274 -18.21 1.90 18.69
C GLY A 274 -17.67 3.03 19.57
N GLY A 275 -16.36 3.05 19.85
CA GLY A 275 -15.71 4.12 20.60
C GLY A 275 -14.79 3.65 21.73
N PHE A 276 -14.27 4.61 22.49
CA PHE A 276 -13.32 4.38 23.59
C PHE A 276 -13.36 5.49 24.65
N LEU A 277 -12.70 5.24 25.79
CA LEU A 277 -12.34 6.27 26.77
C LEU A 277 -10.90 6.71 26.53
N ASP A 278 -10.66 8.02 26.44
CA ASP A 278 -9.30 8.57 26.36
C ASP A 278 -8.56 8.46 27.71
N GLU A 279 -7.28 8.85 27.75
CA GLU A 279 -6.45 8.77 28.97
C GLU A 279 -6.94 9.68 30.11
N TYR A 280 -7.88 10.58 29.85
CA TYR A 280 -8.53 11.42 30.85
C TYR A 280 -9.95 10.95 31.19
N GLY A 281 -10.36 9.79 30.70
CA GLY A 281 -11.66 9.18 30.95
C GLY A 281 -12.81 9.82 30.17
N ARG A 282 -12.54 10.62 29.14
CA ARG A 282 -13.58 11.19 28.28
C ARG A 282 -14.01 10.18 27.22
N GLU A 283 -15.30 10.11 27.01
CA GLU A 283 -15.91 9.19 26.05
C GLU A 283 -15.88 9.75 24.64
N HIS A 284 -15.33 8.97 23.71
CA HIS A 284 -15.36 9.20 22.27
C HIS A 284 -16.23 8.13 21.64
N LYS A 285 -17.33 8.53 21.00
CA LYS A 285 -18.32 7.61 20.41
C LYS A 285 -18.15 7.51 18.91
N SER A 286 -18.24 6.29 18.41
CA SER A 286 -18.20 5.96 16.99
C SER A 286 -19.45 5.17 16.60
N PRO A 287 -19.98 5.35 15.37
CA PRO A 287 -21.07 4.53 14.88
C PRO A 287 -20.61 3.13 14.40
N TYR A 288 -19.30 2.85 14.34
CA TYR A 288 -18.76 1.67 13.68
C TYR A 288 -18.66 0.42 14.56
N ASN A 289 -18.78 -0.74 13.93
CA ASN A 289 -18.54 -2.06 14.50
C ASN A 289 -18.06 -3.03 13.41
N TYR A 290 -16.96 -2.67 12.75
CA TYR A 290 -16.40 -3.44 11.64
C TYR A 290 -15.81 -4.77 12.13
N ASN A 291 -15.86 -5.78 11.25
CA ASN A 291 -15.25 -7.08 11.49
C ASN A 291 -13.77 -7.09 11.10
N ILE A 292 -12.96 -6.28 11.80
CA ILE A 292 -11.51 -6.30 11.63
C ILE A 292 -10.97 -7.57 12.27
N SER A 293 -10.49 -8.52 11.47
CA SER A 293 -9.95 -9.81 11.95
C SER A 293 -8.44 -9.96 11.73
N MET A 294 -7.82 -9.03 11.01
CA MET A 294 -6.38 -8.95 10.82
C MET A 294 -5.88 -7.51 10.90
N TRP A 295 -4.78 -7.33 11.62
CA TRP A 295 -4.10 -6.06 11.78
C TRP A 295 -2.62 -6.23 11.48
N GLU A 296 -2.08 -5.44 10.56
CA GLU A 296 -0.65 -5.41 10.31
C GLU A 296 -0.01 -4.26 11.07
N VAL A 297 1.10 -4.57 11.74
CA VAL A 297 1.81 -3.64 12.59
C VAL A 297 2.91 -2.96 11.77
N LEU A 298 2.54 -1.76 11.29
CA LEU A 298 3.38 -0.83 10.53
C LEU A 298 3.75 -1.30 9.12
N ASN A 299 4.40 -0.43 8.34
CA ASN A 299 4.81 -0.65 6.96
C ASN A 299 6.29 -0.28 6.81
N GLU A 300 7.03 -1.01 5.98
CA GLU A 300 8.44 -0.73 5.63
C GLU A 300 9.30 -0.31 6.82
N ILE A 301 9.26 -1.07 7.91
CA ILE A 301 9.81 -0.61 9.22
C ILE A 301 11.33 -0.39 9.21
N ASP A 302 12.02 -0.90 8.19
CA ASP A 302 13.44 -0.70 7.96
C ASP A 302 13.75 0.55 7.11
N GLY A 303 12.71 1.25 6.64
CA GLY A 303 12.77 2.55 5.95
C GLY A 303 11.92 3.64 6.63
N GLU A 304 10.71 3.32 7.09
CA GLU A 304 9.81 4.22 7.82
C GLU A 304 10.23 4.31 9.30
N HIS A 305 10.59 5.51 9.75
CA HIS A 305 11.22 5.76 11.06
C HIS A 305 12.55 5.02 11.31
N TRP A 306 13.06 4.21 10.38
CA TRP A 306 14.32 3.46 10.50
C TRP A 306 14.42 2.69 11.82
N ASN A 307 13.35 2.01 12.22
CA ASN A 307 13.35 1.30 13.49
C ASN A 307 14.32 0.12 13.44
N GLY A 308 15.29 0.10 14.35
CA GLY A 308 16.06 -1.12 14.62
C GLY A 308 15.13 -2.23 15.11
N ILE A 309 15.51 -3.48 14.87
CA ILE A 309 14.63 -4.63 15.12
C ILE A 309 14.18 -4.75 16.58
N GLU A 310 15.00 -4.36 17.57
CA GLU A 310 14.59 -4.36 18.98
C GLU A 310 13.52 -3.30 19.27
N GLN A 311 13.68 -2.09 18.69
CA GLN A 311 12.71 -1.01 18.82
C GLN A 311 11.39 -1.36 18.11
N TYR A 312 11.46 -2.00 16.95
CA TYR A 312 10.28 -2.52 16.25
C TYR A 312 9.59 -3.62 17.05
N THR A 313 10.34 -4.58 17.60
CA THR A 313 9.77 -5.67 18.42
C THR A 313 9.03 -5.11 19.64
N LEU A 314 9.59 -4.08 20.30
CA LEU A 314 8.92 -3.34 21.36
C LEU A 314 7.62 -2.67 20.90
N ILE A 315 7.62 -2.05 19.71
CA ILE A 315 6.43 -1.42 19.12
C ILE A 315 5.37 -2.47 18.81
N TYR A 316 5.76 -3.59 18.19
CA TYR A 316 4.89 -4.71 17.88
C TYR A 316 4.17 -5.22 19.13
N ASP A 317 4.93 -5.57 20.16
CA ASP A 317 4.38 -6.07 21.42
C ASP A 317 3.41 -5.08 22.05
N SER A 318 3.78 -3.80 22.06
CA SER A 318 2.98 -2.76 22.69
C SER A 318 1.68 -2.47 21.94
N MET A 319 1.72 -2.45 20.61
CA MET A 319 0.52 -2.30 19.77
C MET A 319 -0.42 -3.48 19.93
N VAL A 320 0.12 -4.71 19.94
CA VAL A 320 -0.68 -5.92 20.12
C VAL A 320 -1.34 -5.95 21.50
N GLU A 321 -0.60 -5.67 22.58
CA GLU A 321 -1.16 -5.55 23.93
C GLU A 321 -2.25 -4.48 24.02
N GLY A 322 -2.01 -3.32 23.41
CA GLY A 322 -2.99 -2.24 23.32
C GLY A 322 -4.27 -2.68 22.62
N ILE A 323 -4.17 -3.31 21.45
CA ILE A 323 -5.32 -3.79 20.69
C ILE A 323 -6.06 -4.88 21.49
N GLN A 324 -5.36 -5.84 22.10
CA GLN A 324 -5.94 -6.85 22.97
C GLN A 324 -6.61 -6.26 24.23
N LYS A 325 -6.20 -5.07 24.68
CA LYS A 325 -6.79 -4.41 25.84
C LYS A 325 -8.06 -3.63 25.51
N TYR A 326 -8.08 -2.91 24.38
CA TYR A 326 -9.14 -1.92 24.10
C TYR A 326 -10.15 -2.35 23.03
N ALA A 327 -9.70 -3.07 22.00
CA ALA A 327 -10.56 -3.48 20.90
C ALA A 327 -11.61 -4.50 21.34
N ASP A 328 -12.61 -4.74 20.49
CA ASP A 328 -13.57 -5.82 20.70
C ASP A 328 -12.88 -7.19 20.61
N GLN A 329 -12.88 -7.93 21.71
CA GLN A 329 -12.21 -9.23 21.83
C GLN A 329 -12.94 -10.33 21.05
N GLU A 330 -14.22 -10.14 20.69
CA GLU A 330 -14.95 -11.09 19.87
C GLU A 330 -14.40 -11.18 18.44
N LYS A 331 -13.69 -10.13 17.99
CA LYS A 331 -13.08 -10.07 16.65
C LYS A 331 -11.91 -11.03 16.45
N LYS A 332 -11.24 -11.46 17.55
CA LYS A 332 -10.09 -12.38 17.53
C LYS A 332 -9.02 -11.97 16.50
N ILE A 333 -8.61 -10.70 16.58
CA ILE A 333 -7.67 -10.07 15.65
C ILE A 333 -6.35 -10.85 15.63
N LYS A 334 -5.90 -11.21 14.42
CA LYS A 334 -4.55 -11.75 14.17
C LYS A 334 -3.60 -10.64 13.74
N PHE A 335 -2.31 -10.85 13.99
CA PHE A 335 -1.31 -9.82 13.75
C PHE A 335 -0.28 -10.20 12.69
N VAL A 336 -0.03 -9.27 11.78
CA VAL A 336 1.05 -9.36 10.78
C VAL A 336 2.16 -8.40 11.20
N GLY A 337 3.41 -8.86 11.20
CA GLY A 337 4.57 -8.05 11.55
C GLY A 337 5.59 -7.95 10.43
N LEU A 338 6.56 -7.07 10.63
CA LEU A 338 7.70 -6.74 9.78
C LEU A 338 7.39 -5.81 8.60
N ALA A 339 6.59 -6.23 7.61
CA ALA A 339 6.36 -5.47 6.37
C ALA A 339 7.66 -4.89 5.77
N LEU A 340 8.74 -5.68 5.72
CA LEU A 340 10.07 -5.18 5.35
C LEU A 340 10.11 -4.74 3.88
N GLY A 341 10.54 -3.49 3.64
CA GLY A 341 10.74 -2.95 2.30
C GLY A 341 12.12 -3.29 1.72
N GLY A 342 13.11 -3.48 2.60
CA GLY A 342 14.48 -3.79 2.22
C GLY A 342 14.79 -5.29 2.11
N HIS A 343 15.76 -5.60 1.25
CA HIS A 343 16.23 -6.96 1.00
C HIS A 343 17.44 -7.36 1.87
N GLY A 344 17.61 -8.66 2.09
CA GLY A 344 18.75 -9.26 2.81
C GLY A 344 18.76 -9.03 4.32
N ARG A 345 17.64 -8.59 4.90
CA ARG A 345 17.44 -8.30 6.34
C ARG A 345 17.24 -9.56 7.19
N TYR A 346 18.07 -10.57 6.96
CA TYR A 346 17.97 -11.88 7.60
C TYR A 346 18.05 -11.84 9.14
N ASP A 347 18.76 -10.85 9.68
CA ASP A 347 18.85 -10.53 11.10
C ASP A 347 17.49 -10.11 11.69
N TYR A 348 16.68 -9.35 10.95
CA TYR A 348 15.35 -8.92 11.38
C TYR A 348 14.43 -10.13 11.60
N TYR A 349 14.37 -11.03 10.61
CA TYR A 349 13.58 -12.27 10.71
C TYR A 349 14.05 -13.15 11.88
N ARG A 350 15.36 -13.32 12.09
CA ARG A 350 15.89 -14.14 13.19
C ARG A 350 15.51 -13.58 14.56
N TYR A 351 15.60 -12.27 14.71
CA TYR A 351 15.30 -11.64 15.99
C TYR A 351 13.79 -11.67 16.26
N PHE A 352 12.96 -11.24 15.31
CA PHE A 352 11.51 -11.17 15.48
C PHE A 352 10.87 -12.56 15.63
N LEU A 353 11.24 -13.54 14.80
CA LEU A 353 10.62 -14.87 14.90
C LEU A 353 11.06 -15.66 16.13
N ASN A 354 12.07 -15.19 16.87
CA ASN A 354 12.44 -15.79 18.13
C ASN A 354 11.50 -15.30 19.24
N SER A 355 10.54 -16.14 19.60
CA SER A 355 9.55 -15.86 20.66
C SER A 355 10.14 -15.40 22.01
N SER A 356 11.41 -15.69 22.32
CA SER A 356 12.05 -15.19 23.55
C SER A 356 12.28 -13.68 23.57
N ASN A 357 12.21 -13.02 22.41
CA ASN A 357 12.37 -11.57 22.27
C ASN A 357 11.05 -10.80 22.44
N HIS A 358 9.93 -11.52 22.55
CA HIS A 358 8.61 -10.94 22.72
C HIS A 358 8.10 -11.05 24.16
N ARG A 359 7.22 -10.13 24.56
CA ARG A 359 6.47 -10.20 25.82
C ARG A 359 5.58 -11.46 25.86
N PRO A 360 5.30 -12.02 27.06
CA PRO A 360 4.40 -13.17 27.18
C PRO A 360 3.00 -12.87 26.66
N GLY A 361 2.46 -13.75 25.80
CA GLY A 361 1.10 -13.64 25.26
C GLY A 361 0.99 -12.92 23.91
N ILE A 362 2.11 -12.39 23.39
CA ILE A 362 2.17 -11.83 22.05
C ILE A 362 2.16 -12.95 20.99
N PRO A 363 1.17 -13.02 20.09
CA PRO A 363 1.16 -13.96 18.99
C PRO A 363 2.13 -13.53 17.87
N LEU A 364 2.65 -14.52 17.15
CA LEU A 364 3.38 -14.34 15.90
C LEU A 364 2.59 -15.02 14.77
N ASP A 365 1.42 -14.47 14.44
CA ASP A 365 0.51 -15.12 13.49
C ASP A 365 1.08 -15.09 12.06
N TRP A 366 1.64 -13.95 11.64
CA TRP A 366 2.16 -13.73 10.30
C TRP A 366 3.40 -12.82 10.29
N ILE A 367 4.25 -13.02 9.29
CA ILE A 367 5.27 -12.04 8.87
C ILE A 367 4.98 -11.57 7.43
N SER A 368 5.40 -10.34 7.13
CA SER A 368 5.29 -9.75 5.79
C SER A 368 6.56 -9.05 5.32
N TYR A 369 6.70 -8.93 3.99
CA TYR A 369 7.82 -8.29 3.30
C TYR A 369 7.55 -8.08 1.81
N HIS A 370 8.25 -7.11 1.24
CA HIS A 370 7.93 -6.53 -0.07
C HIS A 370 8.86 -7.06 -1.17
N PHE A 371 8.44 -6.89 -2.42
CA PHE A 371 9.25 -7.09 -3.61
C PHE A 371 8.85 -6.13 -4.74
N TYR A 372 9.78 -5.25 -5.10
CA TYR A 372 9.64 -4.38 -6.25
C TYR A 372 10.77 -4.64 -7.25
N ALA A 373 10.41 -5.13 -8.44
CA ALA A 373 11.35 -5.17 -9.54
C ALA A 373 11.44 -3.79 -10.24
N GLY A 374 12.57 -3.55 -10.91
CA GLY A 374 12.82 -2.30 -11.63
C GLY A 374 13.31 -2.53 -13.06
N SER A 375 13.52 -1.44 -13.78
CA SER A 375 14.13 -1.44 -15.11
C SER A 375 15.18 -0.35 -15.21
N SER A 376 16.22 -0.56 -16.02
CA SER A 376 17.19 0.47 -16.38
C SER A 376 16.60 1.62 -17.19
N SER A 377 15.41 1.45 -17.80
CA SER A 377 14.72 2.52 -18.54
C SER A 377 13.23 2.55 -18.23
N ARG A 378 12.70 3.77 -18.09
CA ARG A 378 11.27 4.03 -17.97
C ARG A 378 10.54 3.87 -19.29
N THR A 379 11.19 4.16 -20.42
CA THR A 379 10.53 4.35 -21.72
C THR A 379 10.89 3.31 -22.78
N ASP A 380 11.90 2.45 -22.54
CA ASP A 380 12.32 1.40 -23.47
C ASP A 380 11.71 0.04 -23.10
N PRO A 381 10.73 -0.47 -23.88
CA PRO A 381 10.06 -1.73 -23.57
C PRO A 381 10.97 -2.97 -23.53
N ALA A 382 12.12 -2.94 -24.23
CA ALA A 382 13.05 -4.06 -24.23
C ALA A 382 13.71 -4.25 -22.84
N THR A 383 13.82 -3.18 -22.06
CA THR A 383 14.43 -3.24 -20.71
C THR A 383 13.51 -3.88 -19.67
N TYR A 384 12.21 -3.97 -19.92
CA TYR A 384 11.24 -4.59 -18.99
C TYR A 384 11.45 -6.10 -18.82
N GLU A 385 12.20 -6.76 -19.72
CA GLU A 385 12.64 -8.14 -19.53
C GLU A 385 13.48 -8.33 -18.25
N GLN A 386 14.00 -7.25 -17.66
CA GLN A 386 14.76 -7.28 -16.41
C GLN A 386 13.90 -7.65 -15.19
N PHE A 387 12.56 -7.55 -15.26
CA PHE A 387 11.67 -7.88 -14.13
C PHE A 387 11.75 -9.37 -13.73
N PHE A 388 11.87 -10.25 -14.73
CA PHE A 388 11.84 -11.70 -14.56
C PHE A 388 13.08 -12.26 -13.84
N PRO A 389 14.33 -11.95 -14.24
CA PRO A 389 15.50 -12.41 -13.50
C PRO A 389 15.62 -11.79 -12.09
N GLN A 390 15.07 -10.59 -11.87
CA GLN A 390 14.96 -10.03 -10.50
C GLN A 390 14.03 -10.86 -9.63
N THR A 391 12.93 -11.35 -10.19
CA THR A 391 12.02 -12.29 -9.51
C THR A 391 12.74 -13.60 -9.17
N ASP A 392 13.58 -14.11 -10.09
CA ASP A 392 14.37 -15.32 -9.83
C ASP A 392 15.38 -15.12 -8.69
N ASN A 393 16.00 -13.94 -8.58
CA ASN A 393 16.88 -13.62 -7.45
C ASN A 393 16.10 -13.53 -6.12
N PHE A 394 14.91 -12.93 -6.15
CA PHE A 394 14.06 -12.81 -4.98
C PHE A 394 13.58 -14.19 -4.46
N VAL A 395 13.35 -15.16 -5.35
CA VAL A 395 13.06 -16.55 -4.96
C VAL A 395 14.15 -17.13 -4.03
N GLU A 396 15.43 -16.82 -4.27
CA GLU A 396 16.51 -17.32 -3.42
C GLU A 396 16.51 -16.66 -2.04
N GLU A 397 16.16 -15.38 -1.96
CA GLU A 397 15.96 -14.69 -0.69
C GLU A 397 14.79 -15.29 0.10
N VAL A 398 13.65 -15.52 -0.56
CA VAL A 398 12.46 -16.11 0.06
C VAL A 398 12.74 -17.50 0.62
N LYS A 399 13.56 -18.32 -0.06
CA LYS A 399 13.98 -19.63 0.47
C LYS A 399 14.74 -19.50 1.80
N GLU A 400 15.62 -18.52 1.92
CA GLU A 400 16.34 -18.29 3.18
C GLU A 400 15.42 -17.72 4.28
N ILE A 401 14.47 -16.84 3.93
CA ILE A 401 13.43 -16.36 4.86
C ILE A 401 12.60 -17.54 5.39
N GLU A 402 12.07 -18.39 4.51
CA GLU A 402 11.25 -19.53 4.89
C GLU A 402 12.02 -20.55 5.74
N LYS A 403 13.32 -20.73 5.48
CA LYS A 403 14.19 -21.57 6.31
C LYS A 403 14.32 -21.02 7.73
N ILE A 404 14.45 -19.70 7.90
CA ILE A 404 14.49 -19.06 9.23
C ILE A 404 13.15 -19.23 9.94
N ARG A 405 12.04 -18.94 9.23
CA ARG A 405 10.67 -19.07 9.76
C ARG A 405 10.35 -20.48 10.23
N LEU A 406 10.60 -21.49 9.39
CA LEU A 406 10.37 -22.89 9.73
C LEU A 406 11.22 -23.36 10.92
N SER A 407 12.40 -22.77 11.12
CA SER A 407 13.30 -23.09 12.23
C SER A 407 12.87 -22.46 13.56
N LEU A 408 12.40 -21.21 13.54
CA LEU A 408 12.14 -20.44 14.77
C LEU A 408 10.65 -20.38 15.15
N SER A 409 9.76 -20.27 14.16
CA SER A 409 8.31 -20.17 14.37
C SER A 409 7.53 -20.83 13.22
N PRO A 410 7.51 -22.18 13.14
CA PRO A 410 6.93 -22.91 12.00
C PRO A 410 5.43 -22.72 11.81
N SER A 411 4.70 -22.24 12.83
CA SER A 411 3.29 -21.90 12.77
C SER A 411 3.01 -20.49 12.23
N THR A 412 3.99 -19.59 12.27
CA THR A 412 3.87 -18.25 11.69
C THR A 412 3.72 -18.38 10.18
N ARG A 413 2.77 -17.67 9.59
CA ARG A 413 2.49 -17.68 8.15
C ARG A 413 3.23 -16.55 7.43
N THR A 414 3.28 -16.63 6.10
CA THR A 414 4.05 -15.69 5.29
C THR A 414 3.19 -14.96 4.27
N TYR A 415 3.25 -13.63 4.29
CA TYR A 415 2.56 -12.73 3.38
C TYR A 415 3.58 -11.87 2.62
N ILE A 416 3.71 -12.05 1.30
CA ILE A 416 4.44 -11.08 0.49
C ILE A 416 3.42 -10.04 0.06
N ASP A 417 3.28 -8.99 0.85
CA ASP A 417 2.15 -8.05 0.85
C ASP A 417 2.22 -6.98 -0.22
N GLU A 418 3.43 -6.69 -0.69
CA GLU A 418 3.65 -5.78 -1.80
C GLU A 418 4.52 -6.41 -2.89
N ILE A 419 3.91 -6.74 -4.03
CA ILE A 419 4.60 -7.14 -5.25
C ILE A 419 4.28 -6.14 -6.35
N GLY A 420 5.30 -5.45 -6.85
CA GLY A 420 5.12 -4.41 -7.85
C GLY A 420 6.33 -4.16 -8.72
N ILE A 421 6.22 -3.10 -9.51
CA ILE A 421 7.31 -2.60 -10.37
C ILE A 421 7.46 -1.12 -10.06
N ILE A 422 8.68 -0.67 -9.77
CA ILE A 422 9.01 0.75 -9.65
C ILE A 422 9.95 1.13 -10.80
N LEU A 423 9.45 1.92 -11.73
CA LEU A 423 10.24 2.45 -12.83
C LEU A 423 11.13 3.63 -12.39
N PRO A 424 12.21 3.93 -13.12
CA PRO A 424 13.01 5.12 -12.87
C PRO A 424 12.16 6.40 -12.80
N ASN A 425 12.49 7.25 -11.85
CA ASN A 425 11.91 8.58 -11.67
C ASN A 425 10.39 8.56 -11.41
N ASP A 426 9.86 7.52 -10.76
CA ASP A 426 8.42 7.37 -10.56
C ASP A 426 7.76 8.54 -9.81
N ASN A 427 8.48 9.15 -8.87
CA ASN A 427 8.01 10.32 -8.13
C ASN A 427 8.51 11.66 -8.70
N ASP A 428 9.15 11.66 -9.86
CA ASP A 428 9.57 12.89 -10.54
C ASP A 428 8.37 13.49 -11.31
N PRO A 429 7.95 14.73 -11.02
CA PRO A 429 6.83 15.39 -11.69
C PRO A 429 7.04 15.59 -13.20
N ASP A 430 8.29 15.57 -13.65
CA ASP A 430 8.67 15.79 -15.05
C ASP A 430 9.04 14.48 -15.77
N ALA A 431 8.84 13.32 -15.13
CA ALA A 431 9.10 12.03 -15.73
C ALA A 431 8.25 11.80 -16.99
N PRO A 432 8.84 11.32 -18.10
CA PRO A 432 8.08 11.00 -19.30
C PRO A 432 7.10 9.85 -19.03
N PRO A 433 5.93 9.81 -19.72
CA PRO A 433 5.03 8.66 -19.59
C PRO A 433 5.72 7.39 -20.08
N PHE A 434 5.44 6.26 -19.42
CA PHE A 434 5.87 4.95 -19.91
C PHE A 434 4.92 4.46 -21.04
N PRO A 435 5.43 3.68 -22.01
CA PRO A 435 4.64 3.17 -23.14
C PRO A 435 3.54 2.21 -22.67
N LYS A 436 2.40 2.17 -23.37
CA LYS A 436 1.25 1.32 -23.00
C LYS A 436 1.58 -0.15 -22.77
N ILE A 437 2.53 -0.70 -23.53
CA ILE A 437 2.98 -2.10 -23.40
C ILE A 437 3.56 -2.42 -22.01
N TYR A 438 4.00 -1.40 -21.26
CA TYR A 438 4.41 -1.53 -19.88
C TYR A 438 3.36 -2.27 -19.03
N TRP A 439 2.07 -1.98 -19.22
CA TRP A 439 1.02 -2.62 -18.43
C TRP A 439 1.01 -4.14 -18.63
N ASN A 440 1.24 -4.62 -19.85
CA ASN A 440 1.37 -6.05 -20.13
C ASN A 440 2.65 -6.62 -19.54
N ALA A 441 3.78 -5.91 -19.61
CA ALA A 441 5.04 -6.34 -19.00
C ALA A 441 4.93 -6.49 -17.48
N ALA A 442 4.34 -5.52 -16.80
CA ALA A 442 4.08 -5.56 -15.36
C ALA A 442 3.07 -6.66 -14.98
N ALA A 443 2.02 -6.85 -15.80
CA ALA A 443 1.06 -7.94 -15.62
C ALA A 443 1.72 -9.33 -15.75
N ALA A 444 2.56 -9.52 -16.78
CA ALA A 444 3.33 -10.74 -16.97
C ALA A 444 4.32 -10.99 -15.82
N ALA A 445 4.98 -9.94 -15.31
CA ALA A 445 5.89 -10.05 -14.16
C ALA A 445 5.16 -10.48 -12.87
N PHE A 446 3.95 -9.97 -12.61
CA PHE A 446 3.16 -10.40 -11.45
C PHE A 446 2.71 -11.87 -11.58
N ALA A 447 2.22 -12.28 -12.76
CA ALA A 447 1.88 -13.68 -13.02
C ALA A 447 3.09 -14.61 -12.88
N TYR A 448 4.26 -14.15 -13.33
CA TYR A 448 5.52 -14.88 -13.17
C TYR A 448 5.90 -15.01 -11.69
N SER A 449 5.78 -13.93 -10.93
CA SER A 449 6.03 -13.92 -9.48
C SER A 449 5.14 -14.93 -8.76
N TYR A 450 3.84 -14.99 -9.07
CA TYR A 450 2.94 -16.01 -8.54
C TYR A 450 3.45 -17.43 -8.79
N CYS A 451 3.78 -17.77 -10.04
CA CYS A 451 4.28 -19.10 -10.40
C CYS A 451 5.59 -19.48 -9.70
N LYS A 452 6.46 -18.49 -9.45
CA LYS A 452 7.79 -18.70 -8.88
C LYS A 452 7.78 -18.75 -7.35
N LEU A 453 6.85 -18.04 -6.71
CA LEU A 453 6.76 -17.91 -5.25
C LEU A 453 5.79 -18.93 -4.64
N ALA A 454 4.70 -19.29 -5.33
CA ALA A 454 3.75 -20.28 -4.82
C ALA A 454 4.36 -21.66 -4.46
N PRO A 455 5.33 -22.21 -5.23
CA PRO A 455 6.00 -23.46 -4.87
C PRO A 455 6.77 -23.41 -3.53
N LEU A 456 7.13 -22.21 -3.06
CA LEU A 456 7.85 -22.03 -1.80
C LEU A 456 6.93 -22.11 -0.57
N GLY A 457 5.61 -22.23 -0.78
CA GLY A 457 4.64 -22.40 0.29
C GLY A 457 4.18 -21.10 0.95
N ILE A 458 4.37 -19.95 0.28
CA ILE A 458 3.88 -18.64 0.72
C ILE A 458 2.35 -18.64 0.80
N ASP A 459 1.79 -18.11 1.89
CA ASP A 459 0.34 -18.14 2.12
C ASP A 459 -0.39 -17.07 1.29
N LEU A 460 0.14 -15.84 1.26
CA LEU A 460 -0.46 -14.68 0.58
C LEU A 460 0.53 -13.95 -0.31
N LEU A 461 0.09 -13.56 -1.51
CA LEU A 461 0.86 -12.79 -2.49
C LEU A 461 0.04 -11.56 -2.93
N GLY A 462 0.44 -10.37 -2.49
CA GLY A 462 -0.26 -9.10 -2.68
C GLY A 462 0.28 -8.29 -3.86
N SER A 463 -0.58 -7.81 -4.76
CA SER A 463 -0.18 -6.85 -5.79
C SER A 463 -0.20 -5.42 -5.26
N SER A 464 0.91 -4.71 -5.39
CA SER A 464 1.04 -3.29 -5.05
C SER A 464 1.02 -2.41 -6.30
N GLN A 465 0.25 -1.30 -6.36
CA GLN A 465 -0.84 -0.87 -5.46
C GLN A 465 -2.08 -0.47 -6.28
N PHE A 466 -3.26 -0.49 -5.66
CA PHE A 466 -4.52 -0.30 -6.38
C PHE A 466 -4.57 1.04 -7.15
N VAL A 467 -4.11 2.11 -6.51
CA VAL A 467 -4.09 3.47 -7.06
C VAL A 467 -2.71 4.10 -6.89
N GLY A 468 -2.09 4.49 -7.99
CA GLY A 468 -0.91 5.35 -8.06
C GLY A 468 -1.05 6.29 -9.26
N TYR A 469 -0.31 7.38 -9.32
CA TYR A 469 -0.52 8.40 -10.36
C TYR A 469 0.70 9.29 -10.59
N PRO A 470 0.87 9.84 -11.81
CA PRO A 470 1.89 10.85 -12.10
C PRO A 470 1.44 12.20 -11.51
N LYS A 471 2.15 13.29 -11.80
CA LYS A 471 1.64 14.62 -11.48
C LYS A 471 0.26 14.83 -12.16
N LEU A 472 -0.73 15.29 -11.40
CA LEU A 472 -2.06 15.59 -11.93
C LEU A 472 -2.50 17.02 -11.57
N ASP A 473 -3.03 17.76 -12.54
CA ASP A 473 -3.55 19.12 -12.35
C ASP A 473 -5.03 19.13 -11.91
N ILE A 474 -5.39 18.22 -11.00
CA ILE A 474 -6.71 18.16 -10.35
C ILE A 474 -6.55 18.30 -8.83
N MET A 475 -7.66 18.57 -8.13
CA MET A 475 -7.68 18.58 -6.65
C MET A 475 -6.65 19.52 -5.99
N GLY A 476 -6.29 20.62 -6.67
CA GLY A 476 -5.29 21.58 -6.21
C GLY A 476 -3.85 21.29 -6.67
N GLY A 477 -3.65 20.29 -7.52
CA GLY A 477 -2.34 19.83 -7.99
C GLY A 477 -1.84 18.70 -7.11
N LEU A 478 -1.81 17.49 -7.65
CA LEU A 478 -1.31 16.30 -6.96
C LEU A 478 0.12 16.00 -7.42
N SER A 479 1.03 15.87 -6.45
CA SER A 479 2.39 15.36 -6.68
C SER A 479 2.34 13.89 -7.08
N PRO A 480 3.25 13.40 -7.95
CA PRO A 480 3.29 12.00 -8.33
C PRO A 480 3.43 11.07 -7.11
N GLN A 481 2.77 9.91 -7.20
CA GLN A 481 2.85 8.83 -6.22
C GLN A 481 2.93 7.49 -6.97
N TYR A 482 4.15 7.03 -7.20
CA TYR A 482 4.49 5.74 -7.81
C TYR A 482 3.52 5.30 -8.94
N PRO A 483 3.41 6.05 -10.05
CA PRO A 483 2.50 5.73 -11.14
C PRO A 483 2.71 4.33 -11.72
N SER A 484 3.93 3.79 -11.70
CA SER A 484 4.19 2.50 -12.31
C SER A 484 3.65 1.31 -11.49
N VAL A 485 3.45 1.48 -10.17
CA VAL A 485 2.83 0.42 -9.36
C VAL A 485 1.31 0.31 -9.55
N ALA A 486 0.65 1.32 -10.14
CA ALA A 486 -0.81 1.41 -10.19
C ALA A 486 -1.47 0.21 -10.88
N ILE A 487 -2.53 -0.34 -10.27
CA ILE A 487 -3.35 -1.41 -10.84
C ILE A 487 -4.47 -0.81 -11.70
N LEU A 488 -5.03 0.33 -11.29
CA LEU A 488 -6.04 1.09 -12.03
C LEU A 488 -5.44 2.24 -12.84
N ASP A 489 -6.11 2.61 -13.92
CA ASP A 489 -5.84 3.82 -14.67
C ASP A 489 -6.33 5.02 -13.84
N TRP A 490 -5.40 5.88 -13.44
CA TRP A 490 -5.67 7.03 -12.56
C TRP A 490 -6.59 8.11 -13.16
N ASN A 491 -6.84 8.12 -14.48
CA ASN A 491 -7.75 9.08 -15.11
C ASN A 491 -9.19 8.59 -15.14
N THR A 492 -9.39 7.27 -15.07
CA THR A 492 -10.71 6.66 -15.24
C THR A 492 -11.17 5.86 -14.02
N GLY A 493 -10.26 5.44 -13.15
CA GLY A 493 -10.54 4.50 -12.06
C GLY A 493 -10.83 3.08 -12.56
N LEU A 494 -10.52 2.74 -13.82
CA LEU A 494 -10.78 1.42 -14.41
C LEU A 494 -9.51 0.58 -14.47
N GLY A 495 -9.66 -0.75 -14.54
CA GLY A 495 -8.54 -1.70 -14.53
C GLY A 495 -7.55 -1.55 -15.69
N THR A 496 -6.25 -1.58 -15.40
CA THR A 496 -5.19 -1.78 -16.41
C THR A 496 -5.00 -3.27 -16.71
N ALA A 497 -4.03 -3.63 -17.56
CA ALA A 497 -3.64 -5.04 -17.71
C ALA A 497 -3.20 -5.68 -16.37
N ARG A 498 -2.69 -4.92 -15.41
CA ARG A 498 -2.36 -5.43 -14.06
C ARG A 498 -3.60 -5.85 -13.29
N TYR A 499 -4.69 -5.07 -13.37
CA TYR A 499 -5.98 -5.43 -12.78
C TYR A 499 -6.50 -6.73 -13.41
N TRP A 500 -6.49 -6.80 -14.73
CA TRP A 500 -7.08 -7.93 -15.44
C TRP A 500 -6.27 -9.21 -15.33
N VAL A 501 -4.94 -9.15 -15.16
CA VAL A 501 -4.16 -10.36 -14.84
C VAL A 501 -4.43 -10.83 -13.42
N LEU A 502 -4.56 -9.91 -12.45
CA LEU A 502 -4.89 -10.28 -11.09
C LEU A 502 -6.28 -10.94 -11.02
N ALA A 503 -7.27 -10.35 -11.70
CA ALA A 503 -8.60 -10.95 -11.86
C ALA A 503 -8.55 -12.32 -12.55
N LEU A 504 -7.75 -12.44 -13.62
CA LEU A 504 -7.57 -13.71 -14.33
C LEU A 504 -6.98 -14.79 -13.41
N LEU A 505 -5.96 -14.46 -12.61
CA LEU A 505 -5.35 -15.41 -11.71
C LEU A 505 -6.26 -15.80 -10.56
N LEU A 506 -6.95 -14.85 -9.93
CA LEU A 506 -7.93 -15.09 -8.85
C LEU A 506 -9.07 -16.01 -9.30
N ASN A 507 -9.56 -15.83 -10.53
CA ASN A 507 -10.67 -16.63 -11.06
C ASN A 507 -10.25 -18.06 -11.46
N HIS A 508 -8.98 -18.26 -11.81
CA HIS A 508 -8.53 -19.53 -12.39
C HIS A 508 -7.62 -20.34 -11.47
N PHE A 509 -6.97 -19.76 -10.45
CA PHE A 509 -6.07 -20.51 -9.57
C PHE A 509 -6.46 -20.31 -8.11
N GLN A 510 -6.53 -21.42 -7.37
CA GLN A 510 -7.00 -21.41 -5.99
C GLN A 510 -6.14 -22.31 -5.09
N VAL A 511 -6.25 -22.07 -3.79
CA VAL A 511 -5.69 -22.96 -2.76
C VAL A 511 -6.20 -24.40 -2.98
N GLY A 512 -5.27 -25.34 -3.03
CA GLY A 512 -5.55 -26.75 -3.29
C GLY A 512 -5.34 -27.20 -4.75
N ASP A 513 -5.08 -26.28 -5.69
CA ASP A 513 -4.68 -26.66 -7.05
C ASP A 513 -3.34 -27.39 -7.02
N GLN A 514 -3.22 -28.49 -7.76
CA GLN A 514 -2.03 -29.34 -7.78
C GLN A 514 -1.18 -28.98 -8.99
N ALA A 515 -0.04 -28.34 -8.77
CA ALA A 515 0.92 -28.05 -9.84
C ALA A 515 1.57 -29.36 -10.31
N VAL A 516 1.69 -29.53 -11.63
CA VAL A 516 2.31 -30.71 -12.24
C VAL A 516 3.58 -30.35 -12.99
N GLU A 517 4.45 -31.34 -13.18
CA GLU A 517 5.68 -31.18 -13.94
C GLU A 517 5.37 -30.66 -15.35
N THR A 518 5.94 -29.50 -15.67
CA THR A 518 5.72 -28.77 -16.93
C THR A 518 7.08 -28.26 -17.41
N SER A 519 7.37 -28.44 -18.70
CA SER A 519 8.58 -27.92 -19.34
C SER A 519 8.26 -27.28 -20.68
N VAL A 520 9.19 -26.44 -21.17
CA VAL A 520 9.11 -25.80 -22.49
C VAL A 520 10.37 -26.16 -23.27
N GLU A 521 10.20 -26.71 -24.47
CA GLU A 521 11.27 -27.20 -25.33
C GLU A 521 11.21 -26.59 -26.75
N PRO A 522 12.34 -26.13 -27.32
CA PRO A 522 13.63 -25.92 -26.65
C PRO A 522 13.51 -24.83 -25.57
N SER A 523 14.55 -24.70 -24.73
CA SER A 523 14.61 -23.67 -23.68
C SER A 523 14.22 -22.30 -24.26
N SER A 524 13.20 -21.69 -23.68
CA SER A 524 12.52 -20.54 -24.25
C SER A 524 12.22 -19.49 -23.18
N PRO A 525 12.10 -18.22 -23.57
CA PRO A 525 11.50 -17.19 -22.72
C PRO A 525 10.02 -17.42 -22.35
N ILE A 526 9.32 -18.38 -22.96
CA ILE A 526 7.97 -18.73 -22.54
C ILE A 526 8.05 -19.53 -21.24
N TYR A 527 7.42 -19.01 -20.20
CA TYR A 527 7.20 -19.73 -18.96
C TYR A 527 5.85 -20.45 -19.00
N ALA A 528 5.80 -21.69 -18.54
CA ALA A 528 4.60 -22.51 -18.50
C ALA A 528 4.50 -23.27 -17.17
N GLN A 529 3.31 -23.27 -16.56
CA GLN A 529 2.99 -24.10 -15.40
C GLN A 529 1.56 -24.64 -15.51
N ALA A 530 1.42 -25.96 -15.50
CA ALA A 530 0.12 -26.62 -15.50
C ALA A 530 -0.33 -27.01 -14.09
N PHE A 531 -1.65 -27.07 -13.90
CA PHE A 531 -2.29 -27.41 -12.63
C PHE A 531 -3.48 -28.34 -12.84
N ILE A 532 -3.74 -29.21 -11.85
CA ILE A 532 -4.94 -30.02 -11.73
C ILE A 532 -5.80 -29.45 -10.59
N ASN A 533 -7.03 -29.10 -10.92
CA ASN A 533 -8.04 -28.75 -9.94
C ASN A 533 -9.02 -29.93 -9.80
N THR A 534 -8.85 -30.71 -8.74
CA THR A 534 -9.63 -31.92 -8.50
C THR A 534 -11.09 -31.64 -8.13
N LYS A 535 -11.35 -30.49 -7.48
CA LYS A 535 -12.70 -30.08 -7.07
C LYS A 535 -13.57 -29.71 -8.27
N GLN A 536 -13.03 -28.90 -9.18
CA GLN A 536 -13.70 -28.46 -10.41
C GLN A 536 -13.57 -29.49 -11.54
N LYS A 537 -12.73 -30.53 -11.37
CA LYS A 537 -12.35 -31.48 -12.43
C LYS A 537 -11.78 -30.77 -13.66
N MET A 538 -10.81 -29.90 -13.43
CA MET A 538 -10.21 -29.06 -14.47
C MET A 538 -8.70 -29.31 -14.57
N LEU A 539 -8.21 -29.37 -15.81
CA LEU A 539 -6.81 -29.17 -16.18
C LEU A 539 -6.64 -27.70 -16.55
N LYS A 540 -5.59 -27.08 -16.03
CA LYS A 540 -5.29 -25.66 -16.22
C LYS A 540 -3.85 -25.50 -16.66
N LEU A 541 -3.58 -24.50 -17.50
CA LEU A 541 -2.24 -24.14 -17.94
C LEU A 541 -2.11 -22.62 -17.95
N LEU A 542 -1.09 -22.11 -17.25
CA LEU A 542 -0.69 -20.71 -17.29
C LEU A 542 0.55 -20.58 -18.18
N LEU A 543 0.47 -19.71 -19.18
CA LEU A 543 1.56 -19.34 -20.08
C LEU A 543 1.87 -17.86 -19.95
N ILE A 544 3.16 -17.55 -19.90
CA ILE A 544 3.65 -16.18 -19.75
C ILE A 544 4.78 -15.97 -20.74
N ASN A 545 4.67 -14.97 -21.60
CA ASN A 545 5.78 -14.51 -22.40
C ASN A 545 6.62 -13.50 -21.60
N THR A 546 7.91 -13.78 -21.40
CA THR A 546 8.80 -12.91 -20.63
C THR A 546 9.59 -11.92 -21.50
N LYS A 547 9.27 -11.81 -22.80
CA LYS A 547 10.05 -11.04 -23.78
C LYS A 547 9.24 -9.98 -24.50
N TYR A 548 9.98 -8.99 -25.00
CA TYR A 548 9.49 -8.00 -25.95
C TYR A 548 9.49 -8.50 -27.41
N THR A 549 9.29 -9.80 -27.60
CA THR A 549 9.15 -10.47 -28.90
C THR A 549 8.03 -11.49 -28.83
N SER A 550 7.47 -11.86 -29.99
CA SER A 550 6.42 -12.88 -30.05
C SER A 550 7.01 -14.27 -30.29
N ALA A 551 6.36 -15.31 -29.77
CA ALA A 551 6.72 -16.71 -29.99
C ALA A 551 5.50 -17.56 -30.29
N ASN A 552 5.66 -18.58 -31.15
CA ASN A 552 4.61 -19.58 -31.34
C ASN A 552 4.78 -20.69 -30.31
N VAL A 553 3.70 -21.01 -29.60
CA VAL A 553 3.70 -22.01 -28.54
C VAL A 553 2.76 -23.13 -28.91
N THR A 554 3.32 -24.32 -29.11
CA THR A 554 2.57 -25.55 -29.37
C THR A 554 2.30 -26.30 -28.07
N ILE A 555 1.04 -26.66 -27.86
CA ILE A 555 0.56 -27.32 -26.66
C ILE A 555 -0.22 -28.54 -27.12
N ASN A 556 0.29 -29.73 -26.79
CA ASN A 556 -0.30 -30.98 -27.26
C ASN A 556 -1.77 -31.09 -26.82
N LYS A 557 -2.67 -31.34 -27.77
CA LYS A 557 -4.12 -31.49 -27.56
C LYS A 557 -4.83 -30.24 -27.01
N ALA A 558 -4.29 -29.05 -27.25
CA ALA A 558 -4.93 -27.79 -26.84
C ALA A 558 -6.09 -27.36 -27.75
N LYS A 559 -6.19 -27.88 -28.97
CA LYS A 559 -7.30 -27.59 -29.88
C LYS A 559 -8.65 -27.91 -29.22
N GLY A 560 -9.53 -26.93 -29.17
CA GLY A 560 -10.86 -27.02 -28.53
C GLY A 560 -10.89 -26.66 -27.04
N CYS A 561 -9.73 -26.48 -26.40
CA CYS A 561 -9.66 -25.92 -25.06
C CYS A 561 -10.13 -24.46 -25.06
N THR A 562 -10.57 -23.98 -23.90
CA THR A 562 -10.91 -22.57 -23.71
C THR A 562 -9.66 -21.84 -23.25
N ALA A 563 -9.33 -20.73 -23.90
CA ALA A 563 -8.23 -19.86 -23.52
C ALA A 563 -8.73 -18.46 -23.16
N TRP A 564 -8.08 -17.84 -22.20
CA TRP A 564 -8.22 -16.44 -21.83
C TRP A 564 -6.89 -15.75 -22.08
N ILE A 565 -6.88 -14.81 -23.01
CA ILE A 565 -5.66 -14.17 -23.50
C ILE A 565 -5.66 -12.72 -23.06
N LEU A 566 -4.64 -12.33 -22.29
CA LEU A 566 -4.35 -10.96 -21.93
C LEU A 566 -3.05 -10.53 -22.62
N ASP A 567 -3.17 -9.64 -23.59
CA ASP A 567 -2.06 -9.15 -24.40
C ASP A 567 -2.24 -7.68 -24.81
N LYS A 568 -1.35 -7.15 -25.67
CA LYS A 568 -1.42 -5.76 -26.12
C LYS A 568 -2.75 -5.41 -26.82
N SER A 569 -3.42 -6.38 -27.43
CA SER A 569 -4.71 -6.17 -28.10
C SER A 569 -5.86 -6.03 -27.10
N SER A 570 -5.66 -6.44 -25.86
CA SER A 570 -6.66 -6.29 -24.79
C SER A 570 -6.83 -4.82 -24.38
N ASN A 571 -5.81 -3.97 -24.53
CA ASN A 571 -5.87 -2.51 -24.29
C ASN A 571 -6.62 -2.13 -22.99
N SER A 572 -6.21 -2.71 -21.86
CA SER A 572 -6.82 -2.51 -20.53
C SER A 572 -8.28 -2.99 -20.40
N ALA A 573 -8.73 -3.88 -21.28
CA ALA A 573 -9.98 -4.63 -21.15
C ALA A 573 -9.73 -6.03 -20.54
N PRO A 574 -10.80 -6.72 -20.07
CA PRO A 574 -10.69 -8.09 -19.60
C PRO A 574 -10.01 -9.03 -20.60
N ALA A 575 -9.40 -10.11 -20.09
CA ALA A 575 -8.80 -11.15 -20.92
C ALA A 575 -9.80 -11.69 -21.95
N LYS A 576 -9.39 -11.77 -23.22
CA LYS A 576 -10.25 -12.24 -24.30
C LYS A 576 -10.43 -13.75 -24.20
N GLN A 577 -11.67 -14.17 -23.97
CA GLN A 577 -12.03 -15.59 -23.97
C GLN A 577 -12.22 -16.10 -25.41
N MET A 578 -11.63 -17.25 -25.74
CA MET A 578 -11.85 -17.91 -27.03
C MET A 578 -11.60 -19.43 -26.97
N LYS A 579 -12.12 -20.14 -27.98
CA LYS A 579 -11.77 -21.54 -28.23
C LYS A 579 -10.53 -21.64 -29.13
N LEU A 580 -9.58 -22.48 -28.73
CA LEU A 580 -8.37 -22.71 -29.51
C LEU A 580 -8.68 -23.50 -30.79
N LEU A 581 -8.28 -22.97 -31.93
CA LEU A 581 -8.52 -23.57 -33.26
C LEU A 581 -7.41 -24.54 -33.68
N SER A 582 -6.24 -24.41 -33.06
CA SER A 582 -5.04 -25.22 -33.28
C SER A 582 -4.40 -25.56 -31.93
N ASP A 583 -3.48 -26.52 -31.95
CA ASP A 583 -2.60 -26.82 -30.81
C ASP A 583 -1.52 -25.74 -30.61
N THR A 584 -1.29 -24.90 -31.62
CA THR A 584 -0.34 -23.78 -31.56
C THR A 584 -1.08 -22.45 -31.33
N ILE A 585 -0.54 -21.62 -30.45
CA ILE A 585 -0.98 -20.25 -30.19
C ILE A 585 0.18 -19.27 -30.40
N LEU A 586 -0.12 -18.04 -30.83
CA LEU A 586 0.86 -16.96 -30.86
C LEU A 586 0.86 -16.26 -29.49
N MET A 587 1.95 -16.34 -28.76
CA MET A 587 2.20 -15.54 -27.56
C MET A 587 2.85 -14.23 -27.99
N THR A 588 2.08 -13.15 -28.01
CA THR A 588 2.59 -11.79 -28.28
C THR A 588 3.44 -11.29 -27.11
N GLU A 589 4.09 -10.14 -27.28
CA GLU A 589 5.03 -9.57 -26.31
C GLU A 589 4.35 -9.42 -24.94
N TYR A 590 4.97 -9.97 -23.91
CA TYR A 590 4.43 -9.97 -22.54
C TYR A 590 3.00 -10.50 -22.37
N ALA A 591 2.53 -11.35 -23.28
CA ALA A 591 1.20 -11.96 -23.16
C ALA A 591 1.13 -12.92 -21.96
N VAL A 592 -0.03 -12.92 -21.30
CA VAL A 592 -0.41 -13.91 -20.28
C VAL A 592 -1.64 -14.65 -20.76
N VAL A 593 -1.57 -15.98 -20.75
CA VAL A 593 -2.65 -16.85 -21.25
C VAL A 593 -2.97 -17.92 -20.23
N VAL A 594 -4.25 -18.08 -19.90
CA VAL A 594 -4.77 -19.23 -19.16
C VAL A 594 -5.53 -20.13 -20.11
N ILE A 595 -5.29 -21.43 -20.05
CA ILE A 595 -6.00 -22.45 -20.82
C ILE A 595 -6.62 -23.45 -19.86
N ASP A 596 -7.92 -23.66 -20.01
CA ASP A 596 -8.69 -24.59 -19.19
C ASP A 596 -9.32 -25.70 -20.04
N GLN A 597 -9.32 -26.91 -19.47
CA GLN A 597 -9.95 -28.10 -20.04
C GLN A 597 -10.63 -28.95 -18.95
N MET A 598 -11.90 -29.29 -19.15
CA MET A 598 -12.61 -30.24 -18.28
C MET A 598 -11.98 -31.64 -18.39
N ILE A 599 -11.72 -32.27 -17.25
CA ILE A 599 -11.25 -33.65 -17.18
C ILE A 599 -12.38 -34.57 -17.65
N THR A 600 -12.19 -35.20 -18.81
CA THR A 600 -12.98 -36.34 -19.27
C THR A 600 -12.23 -37.64 -18.98
N THR A 601 -12.92 -38.78 -18.89
CA THR A 601 -12.45 -40.06 -18.33
C THR A 601 -11.19 -40.70 -18.96
N ASP A 602 -10.53 -40.06 -19.93
CA ASP A 602 -9.35 -40.57 -20.64
C ASP A 602 -8.12 -39.64 -20.67
N GLN A 603 -8.16 -38.47 -20.04
CA GLN A 603 -7.15 -37.42 -20.26
C GLN A 603 -5.95 -37.41 -19.31
N THR A 604 -6.03 -38.07 -18.14
CA THR A 604 -4.89 -38.09 -17.19
C THR A 604 -3.81 -39.11 -17.54
N LYS A 605 -3.95 -39.84 -18.66
CA LYS A 605 -3.03 -40.94 -19.03
C LYS A 605 -1.94 -40.57 -20.04
N ASN A 606 -2.00 -39.42 -20.71
CA ASN A 606 -1.02 -39.01 -21.73
C ASN A 606 -0.87 -37.50 -21.82
#